data_AF-A0A372QC81-F1
#
_entry.id   AF-A0A372QC81-F1
#
_cell.length_a   1.000
_cell.length_b   1.000
_cell.length_c   1.000
_cell.angle_alpha   90.00
_cell.angle_beta   90.00
_cell.angle_gamma   90.00
#
_symmetry.space_group_name_H-M   'P 1'
#
loop_
_entity.id
_entity.type
_entity.pdbx_description
1 polymer ?
#
loop_
_entity_poly.entity_id
_entity_poly.type
_entity_poly.pdbx_seq_one_letter_code
_entity_poly.pdbx_strand_id
1 'polypeptide(L)'
;DILHELENKSCAYPFKYINKADKIIKHPIDLLTINLKLKNNQYKSLKEFEKDVRLIFRNCYTYNNAESEIYHSGEVLESVFNKK
;
A
#
# COMPACT_ATOMS: atom_id res chain seq x y z
N ASP A 1 -2.80 12.05 9.22
CA ASP A 1 -3.86 11.08 8.84
C ASP A 1 -3.25 9.68 8.71
N ILE A 2 -4.05 8.65 8.40
CA ILE A 2 -3.57 7.27 8.31
C ILE A 2 -2.52 7.05 7.21
N LEU A 3 -2.56 7.81 6.10
CA LEU A 3 -1.52 7.73 5.08
C LEU A 3 -0.18 8.23 5.62
N HIS A 4 -0.18 9.38 6.30
CA HIS A 4 1.02 9.89 6.95
C HIS A 4 1.58 8.91 7.98
N GLU A 5 0.74 8.21 8.74
CA GLU A 5 1.19 7.20 9.70
C GLU A 5 1.87 6.01 9.01
N LEU A 6 1.29 5.53 7.90
CA LEU A 6 1.87 4.45 7.09
C LEU A 6 3.19 4.88 6.45
N GLU A 7 3.25 6.06 5.83
CA GLU A 7 4.43 6.58 5.13
C GLU A 7 5.64 6.80 6.06
N ASN A 8 5.41 7.04 7.36
CA ASN A 8 6.46 7.25 8.35
C ASN A 8 7.00 5.98 9.00
N LYS A 9 6.46 4.80 8.69
CA LYS A 9 7.07 3.54 9.14
C LYS A 9 8.37 3.30 8.38
N SER A 10 9.41 2.90 9.10
CA SER A 10 10.71 2.55 8.48
C SER A 10 10.56 1.45 7.43
N CYS A 11 9.65 0.51 7.65
CA CYS A 11 9.32 -0.58 6.72
C CYS A 11 8.45 -0.16 5.51
N ALA A 12 8.07 1.12 5.40
CA ALA A 12 7.18 1.57 4.33
C ALA A 12 7.87 1.76 2.97
N TYR A 13 9.21 1.81 2.94
CA TYR A 13 9.97 2.14 1.73
C TYR A 13 9.57 1.32 0.48
N PRO A 14 9.39 -0.02 0.55
CA PRO A 14 8.99 -0.82 -0.61
C PRO A 14 7.60 -0.48 -1.17
N PHE A 15 6.75 0.20 -0.37
CA PHE A 15 5.36 0.51 -0.70
C PHE A 15 5.15 1.97 -1.09
N LYS A 16 6.19 2.82 -0.97
CA LYS A 16 6.11 4.25 -1.33
C LYS A 16 6.05 4.45 -2.83
N TYR A 17 6.82 3.67 -3.56
CA TYR A 17 6.94 3.76 -5.01
C TYR A 17 7.16 2.36 -5.58
N ILE A 18 6.26 1.91 -6.46
CA ILE A 18 6.48 0.70 -7.24
C ILE A 18 6.91 1.05 -8.66
N ASN A 19 7.76 0.21 -9.23
CA ASN A 19 8.07 0.31 -10.65
C ASN A 19 6.86 -0.15 -11.48
N LYS A 20 6.06 0.79 -11.99
CA LYS A 20 4.88 0.49 -12.82
C LYS A 20 5.21 -0.20 -14.15
N ALA A 21 6.49 -0.24 -14.56
CA ALA A 21 6.92 -0.99 -15.72
C ALA A 21 6.98 -2.52 -15.48
N ASP A 22 6.98 -2.97 -14.22
CA ASP A 22 6.90 -4.39 -13.88
C ASP A 22 5.51 -4.94 -14.22
N LYS A 23 5.44 -5.71 -15.31
CA LYS A 23 4.20 -6.36 -15.77
C LYS A 23 3.77 -7.55 -14.90
N ILE A 24 4.51 -7.85 -13.84
CA ILE A 24 4.23 -8.95 -12.92
C ILE A 24 2.99 -8.63 -12.06
N ILE A 25 2.88 -7.38 -11.58
CA ILE A 25 1.76 -6.95 -10.74
C ILE A 25 0.57 -6.56 -11.62
N LYS A 26 -0.54 -7.30 -11.51
CA LYS A 26 -1.74 -7.11 -12.35
C LYS A 26 -2.42 -5.75 -12.11
N HIS A 27 -2.44 -5.29 -10.86
CA HIS A 27 -3.06 -4.04 -10.45
C HIS A 27 -2.06 -3.25 -9.59
N PRO A 28 -1.07 -2.59 -10.23
CA PRO A 28 -0.03 -1.87 -9.51
C PRO A 28 -0.62 -0.70 -8.73
N ILE A 29 -0.29 -0.61 -7.43
CA ILE A 29 -0.61 0.54 -6.58
C ILE A 29 0.45 0.73 -5.50
N ASP A 30 0.71 1.98 -5.14
CA ASP A 30 1.65 2.41 -4.11
C ASP A 30 1.06 3.58 -3.29
N LEU A 31 1.68 3.89 -2.15
CA LEU A 31 1.24 4.95 -1.25
C LEU A 31 1.24 6.33 -1.94
N LEU A 32 2.22 6.60 -2.82
CA LEU A 32 2.26 7.84 -3.60
C LEU A 32 1.02 7.98 -4.50
N THR A 33 0.65 6.92 -5.21
CA THR A 33 -0.54 6.89 -6.07
C THR A 33 -1.80 7.13 -5.24
N ILE A 34 -1.93 6.50 -4.06
CA ILE A 34 -3.07 6.71 -3.17
C ILE A 34 -3.12 8.16 -2.67
N ASN A 35 -1.98 8.73 -2.28
CA ASN A 35 -1.85 10.12 -1.84
C ASN A 35 -2.29 11.10 -2.93
N LEU A 36 -1.86 10.88 -4.18
CA LEU A 36 -2.26 11.68 -5.34
C LEU A 36 -3.76 11.55 -5.65
N LYS A 37 -4.32 10.32 -5.62
CA LYS A 37 -5.76 10.10 -5.81
C LYS A 37 -6.59 10.84 -4.77
N LEU A 38 -6.13 10.83 -3.51
CA LEU A 38 -6.79 11.54 -2.41
C LEU A 38 -6.75 13.07 -2.62
N LYS A 39 -5.55 13.62 -2.90
CA LYS A 39 -5.37 15.06 -3.16
C LYS A 39 -6.18 15.57 -4.35
N ASN A 40 -6.40 14.72 -5.35
CA ASN A 40 -7.16 15.04 -6.55
C ASN A 40 -8.65 14.71 -6.44
N ASN A 41 -9.18 14.43 -5.24
CA ASN A 41 -10.58 14.08 -4.98
C ASN A 41 -11.10 12.92 -5.85
N GLN A 42 -10.24 11.94 -6.15
CA GLN A 42 -10.59 10.81 -7.03
C GLN A 42 -11.27 9.65 -6.30
N TYR A 43 -11.39 9.71 -4.97
CA TYR A 43 -12.17 8.76 -4.17
C TYR A 43 -13.55 9.31 -3.90
N LYS A 44 -14.59 8.59 -4.34
CA LYS A 44 -15.99 8.94 -4.09
C LYS A 44 -16.46 8.50 -2.71
N SER A 45 -15.72 7.61 -2.07
CA SER A 45 -16.04 7.11 -0.73
C SER A 45 -14.78 6.61 -0.01
N LEU A 46 -14.87 6.53 1.32
CA LEU A 46 -13.84 5.92 2.15
C LEU A 46 -13.55 4.46 1.76
N LYS A 47 -14.58 3.74 1.28
CA LYS A 47 -14.45 2.35 0.85
C LYS A 47 -13.55 2.19 -0.38
N GLU A 48 -13.57 3.15 -1.30
CA GLU A 48 -12.66 3.13 -2.46
C GLU A 48 -11.21 3.39 -2.04
N PHE A 49 -11.00 4.31 -1.11
CA PHE A 49 -9.70 4.57 -0.51
C PHE A 49 -9.16 3.33 0.22
N GLU A 50 -9.97 2.73 1.09
CA GLU A 50 -9.60 1.51 1.84
C GLU A 50 -9.25 0.37 0.90
N LYS A 51 -10.02 0.18 -0.18
CA LYS A 51 -9.78 -0.87 -1.18
C LYS A 51 -8.38 -0.75 -1.79
N ASP A 52 -7.94 0.46 -2.08
CA ASP A 52 -6.63 0.72 -2.65
C ASP A 52 -5.49 0.50 -1.65
N VAL A 53 -5.68 0.88 -0.38
CA VAL A 53 -4.70 0.59 0.68
C VAL A 53 -4.58 -0.94 0.88
N ARG A 54 -5.70 -1.66 0.95
CA ARG A 54 -5.69 -3.13 1.07
C ARG A 54 -5.10 -3.82 -0.16
N LEU A 55 -5.20 -3.20 -1.34
CA LEU A 55 -4.59 -3.73 -2.56
C LEU A 55 -3.05 -3.70 -2.49
N ILE A 56 -2.44 -2.74 -1.79
CA ILE A 56 -0.99 -2.75 -1.51
C ILE A 56 -0.60 -4.04 -0.78
N PHE A 57 -1.30 -4.37 0.32
CA PHE A 57 -1.00 -5.56 1.13
C PHE A 57 -1.27 -6.85 0.35
N ARG A 58 -2.40 -6.91 -0.37
CA ARG A 58 -2.70 -8.06 -1.23
C ARG A 58 -1.63 -8.30 -2.30
N ASN A 59 -1.16 -7.24 -2.96
CA ASN A 59 -0.07 -7.35 -3.92
C ASN A 59 1.21 -7.81 -3.22
N CYS A 60 1.53 -7.25 -2.05
CA CYS A 60 2.67 -7.69 -1.25
C CYS A 60 2.68 -9.21 -1.04
N TYR A 61 1.58 -9.76 -0.53
CA TYR A 61 1.49 -11.18 -0.18
C TYR A 61 1.35 -12.10 -1.40
N THR A 62 0.86 -11.57 -2.52
CA THR A 62 0.73 -12.35 -3.77
C THR A 62 2.08 -12.55 -4.45
N TYR A 63 2.96 -11.55 -4.39
CA TYR A 63 4.18 -11.51 -5.21
C TYR A 63 5.47 -11.73 -4.43
N ASN A 64 5.44 -11.66 -3.10
CA ASN A 64 6.61 -11.86 -2.26
C ASN A 64 6.49 -13.16 -1.44
N ASN A 65 7.63 -13.80 -1.18
CA ASN A 65 7.70 -14.98 -0.32
C ASN A 65 7.35 -14.59 1.13
N ALA A 66 6.60 -15.44 1.84
CA ALA A 66 6.20 -15.23 3.24
C ALA A 66 7.37 -15.04 4.22
N GLU A 67 8.56 -15.55 3.90
CA GLU A 67 9.80 -15.40 4.68
C GLU A 67 10.58 -14.13 4.31
N SER A 68 10.14 -13.38 3.30
CA SER A 68 10.85 -12.18 2.86
C SER A 68 10.58 -10.98 3.76
N GLU A 69 11.58 -10.11 3.92
CA GLU A 69 11.45 -8.86 4.67
C GLU A 69 10.32 -7.95 4.15
N ILE A 70 10.07 -7.99 2.83
CA ILE A 70 9.00 -7.21 2.20
C ILE A 70 7.63 -7.73 2.64
N TYR A 71 7.46 -9.06 2.70
CA TYR A 71 6.21 -9.66 3.17
C TYR A 71 5.92 -9.25 4.61
N HIS A 72 6.89 -9.41 5.51
CA HIS A 72 6.75 -8.98 6.90
C HIS A 72 6.53 -7.47 7.06
N SER A 73 7.15 -6.65 6.20
CA SER A 73 6.89 -5.21 6.15
C SER A 73 5.43 -4.92 5.79
N GLY A 74 4.84 -5.70 4.88
CA GLY A 74 3.40 -5.66 4.55
C GLY A 74 2.53 -5.96 5.76
N GLU A 75 2.83 -7.00 6.53
CA GLU A 75 2.10 -7.38 7.74
C GLU A 75 2.13 -6.27 8.80
N VAL A 76 3.29 -5.64 8.99
CA VAL A 76 3.44 -4.52 9.93
C VAL A 76 2.57 -3.33 9.52
N LEU A 77 2.59 -2.96 8.24
CA LEU A 77 1.78 -1.85 7.74
C LEU A 77 0.28 -2.15 7.80
N GLU A 78 -0.13 -3.37 7.47
CA GLU A 78 -1.54 -3.78 7.57
C GLU A 78 -2.02 -3.77 9.03
N SER A 79 -1.17 -4.21 9.97
CA SER A 79 -1.47 -4.12 11.40
C SER A 79 -1.65 -2.67 11.86
N VAL A 80 -0.83 -1.74 11.36
CA VAL A 80 -0.99 -0.29 11.64
C VAL A 80 -2.29 0.23 11.07
N PHE A 81 -2.62 -0.16 9.83
CA PHE A 81 -3.86 0.25 9.17
C PHE A 81 -5.11 -0.23 9.92
N ASN A 82 -5.15 -1.48 10.36
CA ASN A 82 -6.31 -2.07 11.03
C ASN A 82 -6.53 -1.58 12.47
N LYS A 83 -5.57 -0.84 13.05
CA LYS A 83 -5.71 -0.22 14.39
C LYS A 83 -6.48 1.10 14.39
N LYS A 84 -6.93 1.56 13.21
CA LYS A 84 -7.67 2.79 12.99
C LYS A 84 -9.02 2.49 12.37
#